data_AF-A0A7D5T3H8-F1
#
_entry.id   AF-A0A7D5T3H8-F1
#
_cell.length_a   1.000
_cell.length_b   1.000
_cell.length_c   1.000
_cell.angle_alpha   90.00
_cell.angle_beta   90.00
_cell.angle_gamma   90.00
#
_symmetry.space_group_name_H-M   'P 1'
#
loop_
_entity.id
_entity.type
_entity.pdbx_description
1 polymer ?
#
loop_
_entity_poly.entity_id
_entity_poly.type
_entity_poly.pdbx_seq_one_letter_code
_entity_poly.pdbx_strand_id
1 'polypeptide(L)'
;MTHLYAIQREILEFLDDRASADTTAIRRQLAYTADVTVTYDALEPHLDRLEDSGHIESVGADEPGATYYQQADSAAVQPQTASD
;
A
#
# COMPACT_ATOMS: atom_id res chain seq x y z
N MET A 1 6.17 -16.18 -15.60
CA MET A 1 5.40 -16.04 -14.35
C MET A 1 6.06 -14.94 -13.55
N THR A 2 5.32 -13.86 -13.32
CA THR A 2 5.83 -12.49 -13.37
C THR A 2 6.16 -11.96 -11.97
N HIS A 3 7.39 -11.49 -11.75
CA HIS A 3 7.85 -10.89 -10.47
C HIS A 3 6.91 -9.77 -9.94
N LEU A 4 6.14 -9.13 -10.82
CA LEU A 4 5.15 -8.10 -10.48
C LEU A 4 4.07 -8.59 -9.49
N TYR A 5 3.70 -9.88 -9.52
CA TYR A 5 2.75 -10.44 -8.54
C TYR A 5 3.38 -10.69 -7.17
N ALA A 6 4.70 -10.89 -7.11
CA ALA A 6 5.39 -11.16 -5.84
C ALA A 6 5.43 -9.91 -4.95
N ILE A 7 5.75 -8.74 -5.53
CA ILE A 7 5.78 -7.46 -4.81
C ILE A 7 4.39 -7.12 -4.26
N GLN A 8 3.35 -7.21 -5.10
CA GLN A 8 1.98 -6.91 -4.67
C GLN A 8 1.50 -7.84 -3.56
N ARG A 9 1.76 -9.14 -3.66
CA ARG A 9 1.42 -10.10 -2.61
C ARG A 9 2.12 -9.75 -1.30
N GLU A 10 3.40 -9.42 -1.36
CA GLU A 10 4.18 -9.09 -0.17
C GLU A 10 3.74 -7.79 0.50
N ILE A 11 3.29 -6.80 -0.28
CA ILE A 11 2.63 -5.60 0.27
C ILE A 11 1.36 -5.99 1.03
N LEU A 12 0.51 -6.84 0.44
CA LEU A 12 -0.73 -7.28 1.07
C LEU A 12 -0.49 -8.10 2.34
N GLU A 13 0.45 -9.05 2.31
CA GLU A 13 0.87 -9.83 3.47
C GLU A 13 1.43 -8.93 4.58
N PHE A 14 2.24 -7.93 4.21
CA PHE A 14 2.78 -6.98 5.17
C PHE A 14 1.71 -6.13 5.84
N LEU A 15 0.68 -5.73 5.09
CA LEU A 15 -0.44 -4.93 5.59
C LEU A 15 -1.48 -5.76 6.37
N ASP A 16 -1.57 -7.07 6.13
CA ASP A 16 -2.51 -7.98 6.82
C ASP A 16 -2.27 -8.00 8.34
N ASP A 17 -1.00 -7.97 8.75
CA ASP A 17 -0.59 -8.06 10.16
C ASP A 17 -0.64 -6.70 10.92
N ARG A 18 -1.08 -5.61 10.29
CA ARG A 18 -0.99 -4.26 10.88
C ARG A 18 -2.15 -3.35 10.51
N ALA A 19 -2.42 -2.36 11.36
CA ALA A 19 -3.46 -1.37 11.11
C ALA A 19 -3.16 -0.48 9.89
N SER A 20 -1.92 -0.02 9.73
CA SER A 20 -1.46 0.71 8.54
C SER A 20 0.06 0.75 8.47
N ALA A 21 0.61 1.13 7.31
CA ALA A 21 2.03 1.42 7.13
C ALA A 21 2.26 2.52 6.11
N ASP A 22 3.29 3.32 6.34
CA ASP A 22 3.74 4.31 5.37
C ASP A 22 4.58 3.69 4.24
N THR A 23 4.72 4.42 3.13
CA THR A 23 5.51 4.01 1.96
C THR A 23 6.96 3.62 2.30
N THR A 24 7.59 4.26 3.30
CA THR A 24 8.96 3.93 3.73
C THR A 24 9.00 2.57 4.40
N ALA A 25 8.04 2.29 5.28
CA ALA A 25 7.94 0.99 5.97
C ALA A 25 7.70 -0.15 4.97
N ILE A 26 6.78 0.05 4.00
CA ILE A 26 6.50 -0.93 2.94
C ILE A 26 7.77 -1.19 2.10
N ARG A 27 8.45 -0.14 1.66
CA ARG A 27 9.70 -0.26 0.89
C ARG A 27 10.78 -1.01 1.68
N ARG A 28 10.92 -0.71 2.97
CA ARG A 28 11.91 -1.37 3.84
C ARG A 28 11.63 -2.86 3.99
N GLN A 29 10.35 -3.23 4.09
CA GLN A 29 9.96 -4.64 4.11
C GLN A 29 10.39 -5.34 2.83
N LEU A 30 9.98 -4.81 1.67
CA LEU A 30 10.30 -5.39 0.37
C LEU A 30 11.81 -5.57 0.15
N ALA A 31 12.62 -4.62 0.62
CA ALA A 31 14.08 -4.74 0.54
C ALA A 31 14.65 -5.88 1.41
N TYR A 32 13.95 -6.25 2.49
CA TYR A 32 14.34 -7.32 3.39
C TYR A 32 13.85 -8.70 2.93
N THR A 33 12.66 -8.77 2.33
CA THR A 33 11.97 -10.03 2.02
C THR A 33 12.10 -10.46 0.55
N ALA A 34 12.10 -9.52 -0.40
CA ALA A 34 12.10 -9.85 -1.81
C ALA A 34 13.51 -10.03 -2.42
N ASP A 35 14.59 -9.67 -1.70
CA ASP A 35 15.94 -9.49 -2.27
C ASP A 35 15.95 -8.50 -3.46
N VAL A 36 14.89 -7.68 -3.59
CA VAL A 36 14.73 -6.68 -4.66
C VAL A 36 14.93 -5.29 -4.06
N THR A 37 15.84 -4.53 -4.66
CA THR A 37 15.94 -3.09 -4.37
C THR A 37 14.78 -2.37 -5.06
N VAL A 38 13.74 -2.02 -4.29
CA VAL A 38 12.60 -1.23 -4.78
C VAL A 38 12.85 0.24 -4.44
N THR A 39 12.86 1.10 -5.47
CA THR A 39 12.86 2.57 -5.31
C THR A 39 11.45 3.08 -5.06
N TYR A 40 11.30 4.33 -4.63
CA TYR A 40 9.97 4.93 -4.46
C TYR A 40 9.20 4.96 -5.79
N ASP A 41 9.83 5.40 -6.88
CA ASP A 41 9.21 5.43 -8.22
C ASP A 41 8.80 4.03 -8.73
N ALA A 42 9.48 2.98 -8.27
CA ALA A 42 9.13 1.61 -8.62
C ALA A 42 8.03 1.04 -7.72
N LEU A 43 7.86 1.57 -6.50
CA LEU A 43 6.84 1.14 -5.55
C LEU A 43 5.47 1.77 -5.83
N GLU A 44 5.44 3.05 -6.17
CA GLU A 44 4.20 3.80 -6.47
C GLU A 44 3.25 3.07 -7.44
N PRO A 45 3.67 2.57 -8.62
CA PRO A 45 2.75 1.89 -9.54
C PRO A 45 2.18 0.58 -8.98
N HIS A 46 2.81 -0.02 -7.97
CA HIS A 46 2.25 -1.17 -7.27
C HIS A 46 1.17 -0.77 -6.26
N LEU A 47 1.39 0.33 -5.54
CA LEU A 47 0.42 0.88 -4.59
C LEU A 47 -0.81 1.40 -5.33
N ASP A 48 -0.63 2.21 -6.37
CA ASP A 48 -1.72 2.74 -7.20
C ASP A 48 -2.60 1.61 -7.74
N ARG A 49 -1.98 0.52 -8.21
CA ARG A 49 -2.72 -0.61 -8.76
C ARG A 49 -3.49 -1.39 -7.70
N LEU A 50 -2.94 -1.53 -6.49
CA LEU A 50 -3.62 -2.18 -5.37
C LEU A 50 -4.78 -1.32 -4.87
N GLU A 51 -4.62 0.01 -4.85
CA GLU A 51 -5.65 0.96 -4.47
C GLU A 51 -6.78 1.00 -5.51
N ASP A 52 -6.46 1.09 -6.80
CA ASP A 52 -7.44 1.03 -7.92
C ASP A 52 -8.21 -0.30 -7.95
N SER A 53 -7.57 -1.39 -7.52
CA SER A 53 -8.21 -2.70 -7.40
C SER A 53 -9.02 -2.86 -6.10
N GLY A 54 -8.99 -1.89 -5.20
CA GLY A 54 -9.69 -1.92 -3.92
C GLY A 54 -9.11 -2.91 -2.90
N HIS A 55 -7.82 -3.25 -3.01
CA HIS A 55 -7.14 -4.12 -2.04
C HIS A 55 -6.55 -3.34 -0.86
N ILE A 56 -6.18 -2.08 -1.09
CA ILE A 56 -5.67 -1.18 -0.07
C ILE A 56 -6.36 0.18 -0.22
N GLU A 57 -6.25 1.00 0.81
CA GLU A 57 -6.71 2.38 0.80
C GLU A 57 -5.66 3.29 1.46
N SER A 58 -5.54 4.53 0.98
CA SER A 58 -4.69 5.54 1.58
C SER A 58 -5.38 6.22 2.77
N VAL A 59 -4.67 6.32 3.90
CA VAL A 59 -5.16 6.91 5.16
C VAL A 59 -4.31 8.13 5.50
N GLY A 60 -4.93 9.30 5.63
CA GLY A 60 -4.25 10.52 6.10
C GLY A 60 -3.54 11.37 5.04
N ALA A 61 -4.04 11.41 3.80
CA ALA A 61 -3.49 12.26 2.72
C ALA A 61 -3.60 13.78 2.97
N ASP A 62 -4.32 14.22 4.01
CA ASP A 62 -4.57 15.64 4.29
C ASP A 62 -3.41 16.38 4.98
N GLU A 63 -2.43 15.66 5.54
CA GLU A 63 -1.25 16.29 6.16
C GLU A 63 -0.03 16.23 5.21
N PRO A 64 0.76 17.31 5.09
CA PRO A 64 2.03 17.25 4.37
C PRO A 64 2.99 16.30 5.10
N GLY A 65 3.05 15.04 4.63
CA GLY A 65 3.75 13.95 5.30
C GLY A 65 3.85 12.68 4.46
N ALA A 66 4.10 11.55 5.13
CA ALA A 66 4.15 10.25 4.48
C ALA A 66 2.73 9.69 4.28
N THR A 67 2.42 9.20 3.08
CA THR A 67 1.15 8.49 2.82
C THR A 67 1.15 7.15 3.54
N TYR A 68 0.11 6.88 4.33
CA TYR A 68 -0.11 5.59 4.95
C TYR A 68 -1.10 4.78 4.14
N TYR A 69 -0.91 3.46 4.10
CA TYR A 69 -1.78 2.51 3.45
C TYR A 69 -2.22 1.46 4.45
N GLN A 70 -3.46 1.01 4.32
CA GLN A 70 -4.02 -0.12 5.04
C GLN A 70 -4.73 -1.06 4.06
N GLN A 71 -4.97 -2.32 4.44
CA GLN A 71 -5.87 -3.16 3.65
C GLN A 71 -7.26 -2.54 3.64
N ALA A 72 -7.89 -2.54 2.47
CA ALA A 72 -9.28 -2.13 2.36
C ALA A 72 -10.13 -3.18 3.08
N ASP A 73 -10.79 -2.78 4.16
CA ASP A 73 -11.66 -3.68 4.89
C ASP A 73 -12.83 -4.04 3.95
N SER A 74 -13.06 -5.33 3.69
CA SER A 74 -14.22 -5.75 2.87
C SER A 74 -15.55 -5.28 3.48
N ALA A 75 -15.55 -4.89 4.75
CA ALA A 75 -16.69 -4.30 5.47
C ALA A 75 -16.72 -2.76 5.46
N ALA A 76 -15.65 -2.07 5.05
CA ALA A 76 -15.53 -0.61 5.10
C ALA A 76 -15.36 0.02 3.72
N VAL A 77 -16.27 -0.27 2.78
CA VAL A 77 -16.55 0.71 1.72
C VAL A 77 -17.29 1.88 2.38
N GLN A 78 -16.57 2.77 3.07
CA GLN A 78 -17.14 4.05 3.48
C GLN A 78 -17.11 5.00 2.27
N PRO A 79 -18.26 5.56 1.85
CA PRO A 79 -18.27 6.56 0.79
C PRO A 79 -17.52 7.80 1.28
N GLN A 80 -16.59 8.27 0.46
CA GLN A 80 -15.87 9.54 0.65
C GLN A 80 -16.86 10.65 1.02
N THR A 81 -16.80 11.14 2.26
CA THR A 81 -17.36 12.45 2.60
C THR A 81 -16.43 13.51 2.02
N ALA A 82 -16.69 13.89 0.77
CA ALA A 82 -16.39 15.24 0.33
C ALA A 82 -17.34 16.17 1.09
N SER A 83 -16.83 16.86 2.10
CA SER A 83 -17.57 17.91 2.80
C SER A 83 -17.31 19.25 2.09
N ASP A 84 -18.34 19.80 1.46
CA ASP A 84 -18.52 21.24 1.14
C ASP A 84 -19.59 21.82 2.08
#